data_AF-A0A2G9UVB4-F1
#
_entry.id   AF-A0A2G9UVB4-F1
#
_cell.length_a   1.000
_cell.length_b   1.000
_cell.length_c   1.000
_cell.angle_alpha   90.00
_cell.angle_beta   90.00
_cell.angle_gamma   90.00
#
_symmetry.space_group_name_H-M   'P 1'
#
loop_
_entity.id
_entity.type
_entity.pdbx_description
1 polymer ?
#
loop_
_entity_poly.entity_id
_entity_poly.type
_entity_poly.pdbx_seq_one_letter_code
_entity_poly.pdbx_strand_id
1 'polypeptide(L)'
;MWWYDSNKTSERTAALNDFKNVKKIYGPLHFAETKGLGNVKCFENLEEIRSEGSAFILLNNVGLQSLKLTSLRLIENPKPAKTVLLHANTDFDTSGFIHKMRALNVLDEDIINTTNAGVFNRIATVIALQLLFVLMLFFIAFGIYHLVGELRAWHALSRTER
;
A
#
# COMPACT_ATOMS: atom_id res chain seq x y z
N MET A 1 -14.52 -17.66 -12.79
CA MET A 1 -13.37 -17.23 -11.96
C MET A 1 -12.17 -18.00 -12.45
N TRP A 2 -11.18 -17.35 -13.07
CA TRP A 2 -10.02 -18.03 -13.66
C TRP A 2 -8.81 -17.81 -12.74
N TRP A 3 -8.21 -18.88 -12.23
CA TRP A 3 -6.99 -18.86 -11.41
C TRP A 3 -5.84 -19.47 -12.25
N TYR A 4 -4.63 -18.93 -12.12
CA TYR A 4 -3.47 -19.26 -12.95
C TYR A 4 -2.35 -19.92 -12.13
N ASP A 5 -1.89 -21.12 -12.56
CA ASP A 5 -0.79 -21.88 -11.96
C ASP A 5 0.56 -21.48 -12.59
N SER A 6 1.53 -21.16 -11.73
CA SER A 6 2.83 -20.57 -12.08
C SER A 6 3.86 -21.50 -12.72
N ASN A 7 3.58 -22.80 -12.87
CA ASN A 7 4.63 -23.81 -13.15
C ASN A 7 4.92 -24.11 -14.64
N LYS A 8 4.32 -23.43 -15.62
CA LYS A 8 4.55 -23.72 -17.05
C LYS A 8 4.76 -22.47 -17.92
N THR A 9 6.01 -22.21 -18.30
CA THR A 9 6.46 -21.01 -19.03
C THR A 9 6.04 -20.93 -20.51
N SER A 10 5.83 -22.05 -21.21
CA SER A 10 5.40 -22.06 -22.62
C SER A 10 3.89 -21.84 -22.79
N GLU A 11 3.07 -22.41 -21.90
CA GLU A 11 1.63 -22.15 -21.82
C GLU A 11 1.33 -20.70 -21.37
N ARG A 12 2.24 -20.10 -20.58
CA ARG A 12 2.18 -18.71 -20.08
C ARG A 12 2.12 -17.66 -21.17
N THR A 13 2.88 -17.82 -22.25
CA THR A 13 2.92 -16.84 -23.35
C THR A 13 1.74 -17.01 -24.29
N ALA A 14 1.27 -18.25 -24.50
CA ALA A 14 0.12 -18.53 -25.34
C ALA A 14 -1.17 -17.92 -24.75
N ALA A 15 -1.45 -18.16 -23.46
CA ALA A 15 -2.65 -17.64 -22.81
C ALA A 15 -2.69 -16.11 -22.74
N LEU A 16 -1.54 -15.44 -22.58
CA LEU A 16 -1.47 -13.98 -22.59
C LEU A 16 -1.55 -13.38 -24.00
N ASN A 17 -1.09 -14.10 -25.03
CA ASN A 17 -1.15 -13.60 -26.42
C ASN A 17 -2.59 -13.41 -26.91
N ASP A 18 -3.54 -14.20 -26.41
CA ASP A 18 -4.95 -14.09 -26.80
C ASP A 18 -5.59 -12.76 -26.39
N PHE A 19 -5.02 -12.09 -25.38
CA PHE A 19 -5.49 -10.79 -24.92
C PHE A 19 -4.99 -9.61 -25.77
N LYS A 20 -4.04 -9.83 -26.69
CA LYS A 20 -3.47 -8.75 -27.53
C LYS A 20 -4.49 -8.00 -28.36
N ASN A 21 -5.58 -8.65 -28.73
CA ASN A 21 -6.63 -8.03 -29.55
C ASN A 21 -7.77 -7.42 -28.71
N VAL A 22 -7.70 -7.53 -27.39
CA VAL A 22 -8.74 -7.01 -26.49
C VAL A 22 -8.65 -5.49 -26.46
N LYS A 23 -9.68 -4.83 -26.99
CA LYS A 23 -9.83 -3.38 -26.98
C LYS A 23 -10.68 -2.85 -25.84
N LYS A 24 -11.62 -3.66 -25.33
CA LYS A 24 -12.58 -3.24 -24.30
C LYS A 24 -12.74 -4.34 -23.27
N ILE A 25 -12.78 -3.97 -22.00
CA ILE A 25 -13.08 -4.88 -20.89
C ILE A 25 -14.31 -4.35 -20.16
N TYR A 26 -15.27 -5.25 -19.93
CA TYR A 26 -16.42 -5.01 -19.05
C TYR A 26 -16.15 -5.77 -17.74
N GLY A 27 -15.73 -5.04 -16.72
CA GLY A 27 -15.30 -5.54 -15.42
C GLY A 27 -13.89 -5.08 -15.03
N PRO A 28 -13.42 -5.49 -13.83
CA PRO A 28 -12.06 -5.21 -13.37
C PRO A 28 -11.01 -6.01 -14.15
N LEU A 29 -9.86 -5.38 -14.38
CA LEU A 29 -8.62 -6.10 -14.62
C LEU A 29 -7.98 -6.46 -13.28
N HIS A 30 -7.97 -7.75 -12.96
CA HIS A 30 -7.57 -8.25 -11.65
C HIS A 30 -6.33 -9.15 -11.74
N PHE A 31 -5.28 -8.78 -11.00
CA PHE A 31 -4.09 -9.61 -10.75
C PHE A 31 -3.95 -9.82 -9.24
N ALA A 32 -4.02 -11.07 -8.81
CA ALA A 32 -3.85 -11.42 -7.40
C ALA A 32 -2.89 -12.60 -7.23
N GLU A 33 -2.01 -12.51 -6.24
CA GLU A 33 -1.11 -13.60 -5.80
C GLU A 33 -0.23 -14.17 -6.93
N THR A 34 0.04 -13.37 -7.96
CA THR A 34 0.81 -13.82 -9.11
C THR A 34 2.30 -13.82 -8.79
N LYS A 35 3.04 -14.78 -9.36
CA LYS A 35 4.50 -14.91 -9.19
C LYS A 35 5.23 -14.79 -10.53
N GLY A 36 6.14 -13.84 -10.64
CA GLY A 36 7.08 -13.70 -11.76
C GLY A 36 6.44 -13.35 -13.11
N LEU A 37 5.35 -12.57 -13.13
CA LEU A 37 4.71 -12.14 -14.39
C LEU A 37 5.56 -11.17 -15.20
N GLY A 38 6.52 -10.50 -14.58
CA GLY A 38 7.39 -9.52 -15.21
C GLY A 38 6.59 -8.37 -15.80
N ASN A 39 6.91 -8.01 -17.04
CA ASN A 39 6.26 -6.94 -17.77
C ASN A 39 5.12 -7.50 -18.64
N VAL A 40 3.88 -7.21 -18.26
CA VAL A 40 2.69 -7.70 -18.96
C VAL A 40 2.35 -6.74 -20.11
N LYS A 41 2.50 -7.23 -21.35
CA LYS A 41 2.31 -6.44 -22.58
C LYS A 41 1.05 -6.78 -23.37
N CYS A 42 0.34 -7.83 -22.99
CA CYS A 42 -0.82 -8.32 -23.74
C CYS A 42 -2.01 -7.35 -23.76
N PHE A 43 -2.06 -6.37 -22.87
CA PHE A 43 -3.11 -5.35 -22.84
C PHE A 43 -2.70 -4.03 -23.50
N GLU A 44 -1.67 -4.02 -24.36
CA GLU A 44 -1.19 -2.79 -24.98
C GLU A 44 -2.23 -2.12 -25.88
N ASN A 45 -3.12 -2.91 -26.48
CA ASN A 45 -4.23 -2.45 -27.32
C ASN A 45 -5.54 -2.24 -26.56
N LEU A 46 -5.56 -2.39 -25.24
CA LEU A 46 -6.73 -2.12 -24.44
C LEU A 46 -7.02 -0.62 -24.45
N GLU A 47 -8.23 -0.24 -24.87
CA GLU A 47 -8.65 1.15 -25.06
C GLU A 47 -9.59 1.61 -23.94
N GLU A 48 -10.49 0.73 -23.47
CA GLU A 48 -11.56 1.08 -22.54
C GLU A 48 -11.75 0.00 -21.47
N ILE A 49 -11.90 0.42 -20.21
CA ILE A 49 -12.38 -0.44 -19.11
C ILE A 49 -13.66 0.16 -18.55
N ARG A 50 -14.71 -0.65 -18.47
CA ARG A 50 -15.98 -0.28 -17.83
C ARG A 50 -16.24 -1.22 -16.68
N SER A 51 -16.20 -0.73 -15.45
CA SER A 51 -16.35 -1.58 -14.26
C SER A 51 -17.41 -1.00 -13.34
N GLU A 52 -18.27 -1.82 -12.75
CA GLU A 52 -19.21 -1.40 -11.69
C GLU A 52 -18.52 -1.24 -10.31
N GLY A 53 -17.21 -1.07 -10.31
CA GLY A 53 -16.35 -1.09 -9.14
C GLY A 53 -14.94 -0.65 -9.54
N SER A 54 -13.91 -1.20 -8.90
CA SER A 54 -12.54 -0.95 -9.32
C SER A 54 -12.30 -1.43 -10.75
N ALA A 55 -11.65 -0.60 -11.56
CA ALA A 55 -11.21 -0.96 -12.91
C ALA A 55 -9.90 -1.75 -12.87
N PHE A 56 -9.02 -1.43 -11.90
CA PHE A 56 -7.78 -2.15 -11.66
C PHE A 56 -7.72 -2.66 -10.23
N ILE A 57 -7.40 -3.94 -10.08
CA ILE A 57 -7.20 -4.59 -8.79
C ILE A 57 -5.88 -5.36 -8.86
N LEU A 58 -4.88 -4.92 -8.10
CA LEU A 58 -3.58 -5.58 -8.00
C LEU A 58 -3.30 -5.92 -6.53
N LEU A 59 -3.27 -7.20 -6.20
CA LEU A 59 -3.16 -7.70 -4.82
C LEU A 59 -2.01 -8.71 -4.68
N ASN A 60 -1.11 -8.51 -3.73
CA ASN A 60 -0.13 -9.51 -3.29
C ASN A 60 0.72 -10.10 -4.44
N ASN A 61 1.02 -9.33 -5.48
CA ASN A 61 1.78 -9.84 -6.62
C ASN A 61 3.29 -9.72 -6.36
N VAL A 62 4.02 -10.82 -6.62
CA VAL A 62 5.47 -10.90 -6.50
C VAL A 62 6.05 -11.08 -7.90
N GLY A 63 6.94 -10.18 -8.32
CA GLY A 63 7.54 -10.19 -9.65
C GLY A 63 6.65 -9.70 -10.79
N LEU A 64 5.47 -9.12 -10.51
CA LEU A 64 4.74 -8.30 -11.48
C LEU A 64 5.37 -6.89 -11.50
N GLN A 65 5.99 -6.52 -12.61
CA GLN A 65 6.79 -5.30 -12.72
C GLN A 65 6.01 -4.13 -13.32
N SER A 66 5.27 -4.37 -14.40
CA SER A 66 4.50 -3.31 -15.06
C SER A 66 3.35 -3.87 -15.89
N LEU A 67 2.36 -3.00 -16.13
CA LEU A 67 1.26 -3.21 -17.08
C LEU A 67 1.42 -2.23 -18.25
N LYS A 68 1.66 -2.74 -19.45
CA LYS A 68 1.74 -1.90 -20.65
C LYS A 68 0.33 -1.65 -21.19
N LEU A 69 -0.20 -0.46 -20.92
CA LEU A 69 -1.56 -0.05 -21.27
C LEU A 69 -1.59 1.09 -22.30
N THR A 70 -0.76 1.02 -23.34
CA THR A 70 -0.45 2.18 -24.22
C THR A 70 -1.69 2.82 -24.83
N SER A 71 -2.67 2.03 -25.29
CA SER A 71 -3.87 2.52 -25.94
C SER A 71 -5.01 2.90 -24.99
N LEU A 72 -4.83 2.71 -23.67
CA LEU A 72 -5.88 2.94 -22.70
C LEU A 72 -6.20 4.43 -22.64
N ARG A 73 -7.46 4.77 -22.89
CA ARG A 73 -7.94 6.16 -22.98
C ARG A 73 -9.15 6.45 -22.10
N LEU A 74 -9.90 5.42 -21.70
CA LEU A 74 -11.11 5.59 -20.91
C LEU A 74 -11.20 4.54 -19.83
N ILE A 75 -11.52 5.00 -18.62
CA ILE A 75 -11.94 4.16 -17.50
C ILE A 75 -13.29 4.72 -17.05
N GLU A 76 -14.34 3.92 -17.22
CA GLU A 76 -15.71 4.29 -16.84
C GLU A 76 -16.10 3.49 -15.59
N ASN A 77 -16.51 4.21 -14.54
CA ASN A 77 -16.99 3.63 -13.30
C ASN A 77 -18.29 4.34 -12.88
N PRO A 78 -19.46 3.72 -13.05
CA PRO A 78 -20.76 4.32 -12.74
C PRO A 78 -21.08 4.35 -11.25
N LYS A 79 -20.27 3.70 -10.40
CA LYS A 79 -20.46 3.65 -8.94
C LYS A 79 -19.34 4.43 -8.24
N PRO A 80 -19.59 4.99 -7.03
CA PRO A 80 -18.58 5.75 -6.26
C PRO A 80 -17.44 4.89 -5.68
N ALA A 81 -17.19 3.70 -6.23
CA ALA A 81 -16.11 2.82 -5.82
C ALA A 81 -14.76 3.34 -6.31
N LYS A 82 -13.67 2.93 -5.64
CA LYS A 82 -12.31 3.30 -6.03
C LYS A 82 -11.94 2.67 -7.36
N THR A 83 -11.47 3.48 -8.30
CA THR A 83 -11.11 3.04 -9.65
C THR A 83 -9.88 2.14 -9.68
N VAL A 84 -8.93 2.34 -8.77
CA VAL A 84 -7.69 1.56 -8.70
C VAL A 84 -7.44 1.10 -7.27
N LEU A 85 -7.15 -0.19 -7.11
CA LEU A 85 -6.74 -0.79 -5.85
C LEU A 85 -5.41 -1.52 -6.01
N LEU A 86 -4.41 -1.06 -5.27
CA LEU A 86 -3.06 -1.63 -5.20
C LEU A 86 -2.77 -2.04 -3.75
N HIS A 87 -2.49 -3.31 -3.53
CA HIS A 87 -2.07 -3.83 -2.24
C HIS A 87 -0.87 -4.76 -2.40
N ALA A 88 0.22 -4.48 -1.68
CA ALA A 88 1.37 -5.37 -1.53
C ALA A 88 1.90 -5.95 -2.86
N ASN A 89 2.17 -5.09 -3.84
CA ASN A 89 2.82 -5.44 -5.11
C ASN A 89 4.27 -4.98 -5.09
N THR A 90 5.17 -5.77 -4.51
CA THR A 90 6.55 -5.35 -4.15
C THR A 90 7.40 -4.89 -5.32
N ASP A 91 7.25 -5.52 -6.48
CA ASP A 91 8.10 -5.30 -7.66
C ASP A 91 7.44 -4.38 -8.71
N PHE A 92 6.21 -3.91 -8.44
CA PHE A 92 5.41 -3.18 -9.41
C PHE A 92 5.76 -1.68 -9.43
N ASP A 93 5.99 -1.12 -10.62
CA ASP A 93 6.17 0.32 -10.83
C ASP A 93 4.86 1.08 -10.58
N THR A 94 4.59 1.29 -9.29
CA THR A 94 3.38 1.96 -8.83
C THR A 94 3.40 3.44 -9.18
N SER A 95 4.57 4.07 -9.16
CA SER A 95 4.75 5.47 -9.53
C SER A 95 4.37 5.74 -10.99
N GLY A 96 4.94 4.99 -11.93
CA GLY A 96 4.65 5.14 -13.35
C GLY A 96 3.19 4.77 -13.66
N PHE A 97 2.67 3.76 -12.98
CA PHE A 97 1.27 3.38 -13.10
C PHE A 97 0.31 4.49 -12.62
N ILE A 98 0.52 5.05 -11.43
CA ILE A 98 -0.31 6.14 -10.88
C ILE A 98 -0.21 7.38 -11.77
N HIS A 99 1.00 7.75 -12.21
CA HIS A 99 1.18 8.87 -13.14
C HIS A 99 0.32 8.69 -14.40
N LYS A 100 0.28 7.48 -14.95
CA LYS A 100 -0.56 7.16 -16.10
C LYS A 100 -2.06 7.22 -15.78
N MET A 101 -2.49 6.75 -14.61
CA MET A 101 -3.89 6.84 -14.20
C MET A 101 -4.34 8.29 -14.03
N ARG A 102 -3.50 9.15 -13.44
CA ARG A 102 -3.76 10.61 -13.35
C ARG A 102 -3.89 11.26 -14.72
N ALA A 103 -3.07 10.86 -15.70
CA ALA A 103 -3.20 11.33 -17.08
C ALA A 103 -4.53 10.93 -17.74
N LEU A 104 -5.23 9.93 -17.19
CA LEU A 104 -6.57 9.51 -17.58
C LEU A 104 -7.68 10.14 -16.71
N ASN A 105 -7.37 11.22 -15.98
CA ASN A 105 -8.26 11.89 -15.02
C ASN A 105 -8.75 11.00 -13.86
N VAL A 106 -8.02 9.94 -13.52
CA VAL A 106 -8.25 9.20 -12.27
C VAL A 106 -7.59 9.98 -11.13
N LEU A 107 -8.41 10.50 -10.21
CA LEU A 107 -7.94 11.31 -9.09
C LEU A 107 -7.31 10.44 -8.01
N ASP A 108 -6.45 11.04 -7.17
CA ASP A 108 -5.76 10.31 -6.09
C ASP A 108 -6.72 9.67 -5.10
N GLU A 109 -7.86 10.32 -4.85
CA GLU A 109 -8.88 9.74 -4.00
C GLU A 109 -9.42 8.44 -4.57
N ASP A 110 -9.41 8.23 -5.89
CA ASP A 110 -9.88 6.99 -6.54
C ASP A 110 -8.81 5.89 -6.57
N ILE A 111 -7.62 6.15 -6.05
CA ILE A 111 -6.49 5.22 -6.00
C ILE A 111 -6.20 4.86 -4.55
N ILE A 112 -6.46 3.60 -4.18
CA ILE A 112 -5.95 3.05 -2.93
C ILE A 112 -4.63 2.34 -3.22
N ASN A 113 -3.55 2.85 -2.65
CA ASN A 113 -2.26 2.17 -2.67
C ASN A 113 -1.79 1.87 -1.25
N THR A 114 -1.58 0.59 -0.97
CA THR A 114 -1.13 0.10 0.33
C THR A 114 0.02 -0.88 0.14
N THR A 115 1.08 -0.69 0.91
CA THR A 115 2.23 -1.60 0.92
C THR A 115 2.42 -2.17 2.32
N ASN A 116 2.90 -3.41 2.41
CA ASN A 116 3.25 -4.01 3.70
C ASN A 116 4.29 -3.13 4.43
N ALA A 117 5.27 -2.60 3.69
CA ALA A 117 6.25 -1.67 4.22
C ALA A 117 5.61 -0.41 4.83
N GLY A 118 4.58 0.17 4.21
CA GLY A 118 3.87 1.34 4.74
C GLY A 118 3.12 1.06 6.05
N VAL A 119 2.58 -0.15 6.21
CA VAL A 119 1.91 -0.58 7.45
C VAL A 119 2.94 -0.85 8.56
N PHE A 120 4.02 -1.56 8.25
CA PHE A 120 5.12 -1.79 9.21
C PHE A 120 5.75 -0.47 9.69
N ASN A 121 5.92 0.51 8.80
CA ASN A 121 6.48 1.80 9.18
C ASN A 121 5.55 2.56 10.15
N ARG A 122 4.23 2.48 9.97
CA ARG A 122 3.26 3.05 10.93
C ARG A 122 3.33 2.36 12.29
N ILE A 123 3.42 1.04 12.32
CA ILE A 123 3.56 0.26 13.57
C ILE A 123 4.86 0.62 14.29
N ALA A 124 5.98 0.70 13.57
CA ALA A 124 7.27 1.09 14.13
C ALA A 124 7.23 2.49 14.75
N THR A 125 6.59 3.46 14.08
CA THR A 125 6.40 4.82 14.62
C THR A 125 5.58 4.83 15.91
N VAL A 126 4.50 4.04 15.97
CA VAL A 126 3.67 3.94 17.19
C VAL A 126 4.48 3.35 18.34
N ILE A 127 5.24 2.27 18.09
CA ILE A 127 6.10 1.66 19.11
C ILE A 127 7.18 2.65 19.60
N ALA A 128 7.82 3.37 18.69
CA ALA A 128 8.83 4.37 19.03
C ALA A 128 8.24 5.49 19.91
N LEU A 129 7.04 5.98 19.56
CA LEU A 129 6.36 7.01 20.34
C LEU A 129 5.96 6.50 21.74
N GLN A 130 5.53 5.24 21.84
CA GLN A 130 5.21 4.60 23.11
C GLN A 130 6.44 4.48 24.03
N LEU A 131 7.59 4.10 23.47
CA LEU A 131 8.85 4.02 24.22
C LEU A 131 9.31 5.38 24.73
N LEU A 132 9.19 6.43 23.90
CA LEU A 132 9.47 7.82 24.32
C LEU A 132 8.56 8.26 25.47
N PHE A 133 7.28 7.91 25.42
CA PHE A 133 6.33 8.24 26.49
C PHE A 133 6.70 7.55 27.82
N VAL A 134 7.05 6.26 27.78
CA VAL A 134 7.49 5.52 28.98
C VAL A 134 8.78 6.11 29.55
N LEU A 135 9.73 6.47 28.70
CA LEU A 135 10.98 7.13 29.11
C LEU A 135 10.70 8.47 29.81
N MET A 136 9.78 9.27 29.27
CA MET A 136 9.38 10.54 29.87
C MET A 136 8.75 10.33 31.25
N LEU A 137 7.88 9.34 31.41
CA LEU A 137 7.31 9.00 32.73
C LEU A 137 8.38 8.58 33.73
N PHE A 138 9.40 7.85 33.29
CA PHE A 138 10.51 7.46 34.14
C PHE A 138 11.29 8.68 34.66
N PHE A 139 11.59 9.65 33.79
CA PHE A 139 12.24 10.90 34.19
C PHE A 139 11.38 11.74 35.14
N ILE A 140 10.07 11.80 34.92
CA ILE A 140 9.15 12.50 35.84
C ILE A 140 9.15 11.82 37.22
N ALA A 141 9.01 10.50 37.25
CA ALA A 141 9.03 9.73 38.51
C ALA A 141 10.36 9.88 39.24
N PHE A 142 11.48 9.85 38.51
CA PHE A 142 12.82 10.08 39.07
C PHE A 142 12.96 11.49 39.63
N GLY A 143 12.49 12.52 38.91
CA GLY A 143 12.49 13.90 39.39
C GLY A 143 11.65 14.08 40.66
N ILE A 144 10.46 13.48 40.72
CA ILE A 144 9.62 13.48 41.92
C ILE A 144 10.32 12.79 43.09
N TYR A 145 10.95 11.63 42.85
CA TYR A 145 11.68 10.91 43.88
C TYR A 145 12.80 11.75 44.49
N HIS A 146 13.59 12.43 43.65
CA HIS A 146 14.65 13.33 44.11
C HIS A 146 14.11 14.52 44.91
N LEU A 147 13.06 15.17 44.40
CA LEU A 147 12.41 16.31 45.06
C LEU A 147 11.86 15.93 46.45
N VAL A 148 11.23 14.76 46.56
CA VAL A 148 10.73 14.24 47.84
C VAL A 148 11.89 13.94 48.81
N GLY A 149 13.01 13.44 48.30
CA GLY A 149 14.23 13.24 49.09
C GLY A 149 14.76 14.54 49.70
N GLU A 150 14.88 15.58 48.89
CA GLU A 150 15.32 16.92 49.33
C GLU A 150 14.36 17.54 50.34
N LEU A 151 13.06 17.45 50.09
CA LEU A 151 12.02 17.93 51.02
C LEU A 151 12.09 17.22 52.37
N ARG A 152 12.33 15.90 52.39
CA ARG A 152 12.48 15.14 53.64
C ARG A 152 13.73 15.56 54.42
N ALA A 153 14.85 15.78 53.73
CA ALA A 153 16.08 16.26 54.36
C ALA A 153 15.90 17.65 54.99
N TRP A 154 15.26 18.57 54.28
CA TRP A 154 14.93 19.90 54.79
C TRP A 154 13.97 19.86 55.99
N HIS A 155 12.95 19.00 55.94
CA HIS A 155 12.03 18.80 57.07
C HIS A 155 12.69 18.20 58.31
N ALA A 156 13.75 17.40 58.16
CA ALA A 156 14.50 16.85 59.28
C ALA A 156 15.35 17.94 59.96
N LEU A 157 16.05 18.76 59.16
CA LEU A 157 16.88 19.86 59.64
C LEU A 157 16.08 20.93 60.41
N SER A 158 14.90 21.28 59.90
CA SER A 158 14.02 22.28 60.56
C SER A 158 13.41 21.82 61.88
N ARG A 159 13.45 20.52 62.22
CA ARG A 159 13.02 20.01 63.54
C ARG A 159 14.14 20.00 64.57
N THR A 160 15.40 19.91 64.15
CA THR A 160 16.56 19.93 65.05
C THR A 160 16.96 21.32 65.54
N GLU A 161 16.46 22.39 64.89
CA GLU A 161 16.71 23.79 65.26
C GLU A 161 15.62 24.40 66.18
N ARG A 162 14.68 23.59 66.70
CA ARG A 162 13.70 23.98 67.72
C ARG A 162 13.96 23.24 69.02
#